data_AF-A0A1Y4A9T7-F1
#
_entry.id   AF-A0A1Y4A9T7-F1
#
_cell.length_a   1.000
_cell.length_b   1.000
_cell.length_c   1.000
_cell.angle_alpha   90.00
_cell.angle_beta   90.00
_cell.angle_gamma   90.00
#
_symmetry.space_group_name_H-M   'P 1'
#
loop_
_entity.id
_entity.type
_entity.pdbx_description
1 polymer ?
#
loop_
_entity_poly.entity_id
_entity_poly.type
_entity_poly.pdbx_seq_one_letter_code
_entity_poly.pdbx_strand_id
1 'polypeptide(L)'
;MLRSYLEAYISHNRAPVAALASLSFVASVLLGLIVGVGSLMVTDYLVRMAALGQAPDVTGSTIAFGLVIALAAVAVVLMLKSAFDVSMSARIRQLGLLKSMGAKDGQVRRLLLAEGCALSLPAAAAGVLVGLGLALALVSAVVSATAQSRTYDPVVEIAPQTVVLGLAVAVSTVLVSALLPARRIGRVSIVQAMRQGDDDCRAAKRPGVLARIMGSGLGIEFQLAASSLRARRRGMRTANVSIALAVLAFVTLLNFETLSHLSTQVTYFDRYAGVWDVRVTVDGAEAAGPDQALVDELLATDGVTGVSTGDAYKVGSGDLFYNVLTDSAASEARVADELARRFAGRDDVEVLSLRAEAARDASVRAGLRLFVDVLAGVLACVGIADVFASVLGRIPARRREMSQLLAAGIDRRQASRMFTAESVLIIARPLAWALALNVVIAVLAIAASPVEPLVFLASMPVAPVALFVLVCWLLVRLAYALGERAVFRAPTLAVNVE
;
A
#
# COMPACT_ATOMS: atom_id res chain seq x y z
N MET A 1 -23.79 -3.27 -33.95
CA MET A 1 -22.43 -2.94 -34.46
C MET A 1 -21.36 -2.99 -33.37
N LEU A 2 -21.50 -2.31 -32.23
CA LEU A 2 -20.49 -2.38 -31.14
C LEU A 2 -20.35 -3.79 -30.54
N ARG A 3 -21.48 -4.49 -30.31
CA ARG A 3 -21.48 -5.85 -29.75
C ARG A 3 -20.75 -6.86 -30.63
N SER A 4 -21.05 -6.88 -31.93
CA SER A 4 -20.38 -7.74 -32.91
C SER A 4 -18.88 -7.41 -33.04
N TYR A 5 -18.51 -6.12 -32.94
CA TYR A 5 -17.11 -5.71 -32.86
C TYR A 5 -16.41 -6.24 -31.60
N LEU A 6 -17.05 -6.13 -30.44
CA LEU A 6 -16.50 -6.62 -29.17
C LEU A 6 -16.33 -8.14 -29.17
N GLU A 7 -17.29 -8.90 -29.69
CA GLU A 7 -17.19 -10.37 -29.79
C GLU A 7 -16.04 -10.80 -30.71
N ALA A 8 -15.88 -10.14 -31.87
CA ALA A 8 -14.75 -10.37 -32.77
C ALA A 8 -13.40 -9.98 -32.12
N TYR A 9 -13.39 -8.89 -31.35
CA TYR A 9 -12.21 -8.43 -30.65
C TYR A 9 -11.77 -9.39 -29.53
N ILE A 10 -12.70 -9.80 -28.66
CA ILE A 10 -12.43 -10.69 -27.53
C ILE A 10 -11.92 -12.05 -28.02
N SER A 11 -12.50 -12.57 -29.11
CA SER A 11 -12.08 -13.86 -29.68
C SER A 11 -10.65 -13.84 -30.22
N HIS A 12 -10.22 -12.75 -30.87
CA HIS A 12 -8.88 -12.64 -31.47
C HIS A 12 -7.81 -12.20 -30.47
N ASN A 13 -8.17 -11.47 -29.41
CA ASN A 13 -7.25 -10.84 -28.47
C ASN A 13 -7.47 -11.30 -27.01
N ARG A 14 -7.62 -12.63 -26.81
CA ARG A 14 -7.90 -13.21 -25.48
C ARG A 14 -6.89 -12.82 -24.40
N ALA A 15 -5.59 -12.84 -24.71
CA ALA A 15 -4.55 -12.54 -23.73
C ALA A 15 -4.59 -11.09 -23.18
N PRO A 16 -4.56 -10.02 -24.02
CA PRO A 16 -4.65 -8.65 -23.52
C PRO A 16 -6.02 -8.33 -22.89
N VAL A 17 -7.10 -8.96 -23.36
CA VAL A 17 -8.44 -8.83 -22.77
C VAL A 17 -8.47 -9.42 -21.36
N ALA A 18 -7.98 -10.65 -21.19
CA ALA A 18 -7.92 -11.31 -19.89
C ALA A 18 -6.99 -10.56 -18.92
N ALA A 19 -5.87 -10.04 -19.40
CA ALA A 19 -4.97 -9.21 -18.60
C ALA A 19 -5.67 -7.92 -18.13
N LEU A 20 -6.36 -7.20 -19.02
CA LEU A 20 -7.06 -5.97 -18.64
C LEU A 20 -8.21 -6.24 -17.65
N ALA A 21 -8.99 -7.29 -17.88
CA ALA A 21 -10.09 -7.68 -17.00
C ALA A 21 -9.58 -8.12 -15.62
N SER A 22 -8.53 -8.94 -15.56
CA SER A 22 -7.92 -9.38 -14.28
C SER A 22 -7.32 -8.22 -13.51
N LEU A 23 -6.61 -7.29 -14.16
CA LEU A 23 -6.12 -6.08 -13.49
C LEU A 23 -7.26 -5.18 -12.99
N SER A 24 -8.35 -5.07 -13.75
CA SER A 24 -9.53 -4.31 -13.33
C SER A 24 -10.20 -4.97 -12.12
N PHE A 25 -10.33 -6.30 -12.13
CA PHE A 25 -10.83 -7.07 -10.99
C PHE A 25 -9.97 -6.84 -9.75
N VAL A 26 -8.65 -7.02 -9.86
CA VAL A 26 -7.70 -6.81 -8.74
C VAL A 26 -7.79 -5.36 -8.24
N ALA A 27 -7.73 -4.36 -9.12
CA ALA A 27 -7.86 -2.95 -8.73
C ALA A 27 -9.15 -2.69 -7.93
N SER A 28 -10.27 -3.27 -8.37
CA SER A 28 -11.57 -3.10 -7.71
C SER A 28 -11.73 -3.90 -6.43
N VAL A 29 -11.09 -5.06 -6.29
CA VAL A 29 -10.99 -5.77 -4.99
C VAL A 29 -10.28 -4.90 -3.98
N LEU A 30 -9.13 -4.33 -4.35
CA LEU A 30 -8.34 -3.50 -3.44
C LEU A 30 -9.07 -2.20 -3.08
N LEU A 31 -9.76 -1.60 -4.05
CA LEU A 31 -10.56 -0.41 -3.82
C LEU A 31 -11.81 -0.72 -2.96
N GLY A 32 -12.48 -1.84 -3.20
CA GLY A 32 -13.58 -2.32 -2.36
C GLY A 32 -13.14 -2.60 -0.92
N LEU A 33 -11.95 -3.17 -0.74
CA LEU A 33 -11.35 -3.36 0.58
C LEU A 33 -11.09 -2.03 1.29
N ILE A 34 -10.46 -1.07 0.60
CA ILE A 34 -10.18 0.27 1.15
C ILE A 34 -11.47 0.97 1.55
N VAL A 35 -12.50 0.96 0.70
CA VAL A 35 -13.81 1.57 0.98
C VAL A 35 -14.52 0.85 2.12
N GLY A 36 -14.51 -0.49 2.13
CA GLY A 36 -15.17 -1.30 3.14
C GLY A 36 -14.57 -1.09 4.52
N VAL A 37 -13.26 -1.22 4.65
CA VAL A 37 -12.54 -0.95 5.91
C VAL A 37 -12.76 0.49 6.33
N GLY A 38 -12.54 1.47 5.44
CA GLY A 38 -12.68 2.88 5.77
C GLY A 38 -14.08 3.21 6.26
N SER A 39 -15.11 2.65 5.63
CA SER A 39 -16.50 2.80 6.08
C SER A 39 -16.73 2.18 7.45
N LEU A 40 -16.27 0.95 7.69
CA LEU A 40 -16.43 0.26 8.98
C LEU A 40 -15.74 1.06 10.11
N MET A 41 -14.55 1.58 9.87
CA MET A 41 -13.83 2.40 10.84
C MET A 41 -14.51 3.73 11.14
N VAL A 42 -14.96 4.44 10.10
CA VAL A 42 -15.63 5.73 10.29
C VAL A 42 -16.97 5.53 11.01
N THR A 43 -17.73 4.50 10.65
CA THR A 43 -18.98 4.18 11.32
C THR A 43 -18.75 3.81 12.79
N ASP A 44 -17.79 2.92 13.09
CA ASP A 44 -17.44 2.56 14.46
C ASP A 44 -16.96 3.76 15.28
N TYR A 45 -16.10 4.62 14.70
CA TYR A 45 -15.61 5.83 15.33
C TYR A 45 -16.74 6.81 15.67
N LEU A 46 -17.65 7.06 14.73
CA LEU A 46 -18.79 7.96 14.94
C LEU A 46 -19.77 7.42 15.98
N VAL A 47 -20.04 6.11 15.98
CA VAL A 47 -20.89 5.47 16.98
C VAL A 47 -20.24 5.56 18.37
N ARG A 48 -18.94 5.32 18.47
CA ARG A 48 -18.19 5.45 19.74
C ARG A 48 -18.21 6.89 20.27
N MET A 49 -17.99 7.88 19.42
CA MET A 49 -18.06 9.29 19.81
C MET A 49 -19.46 9.70 20.26
N ALA A 50 -20.50 9.23 19.54
CA ALA A 50 -21.89 9.46 19.93
C ALA A 50 -22.24 8.82 21.28
N ALA A 51 -21.74 7.61 21.56
CA ALA A 51 -21.92 6.94 22.85
C ALA A 51 -21.22 7.68 24.00
N LEU A 52 -20.07 8.30 23.75
CA LEU A 52 -19.31 9.09 24.72
C LEU A 52 -19.84 10.53 24.87
N GLY A 53 -20.82 10.95 24.06
CA GLY A 53 -21.31 12.34 24.03
C GLY A 53 -20.25 13.37 23.60
N GLN A 54 -19.16 12.92 22.95
CA GLN A 54 -18.04 13.75 22.53
C GLN A 54 -18.13 14.11 21.04
N ALA A 55 -17.68 15.32 20.69
CA ALA A 55 -17.54 15.69 19.28
C ALA A 55 -16.35 14.95 18.66
N PRO A 56 -16.45 14.49 17.40
CA PRO A 56 -15.34 13.81 16.74
C PRO A 56 -14.17 14.76 16.57
N ASP A 57 -13.06 14.47 17.24
CA ASP A 57 -11.82 15.25 17.13
C ASP A 57 -10.91 14.69 16.03
N VAL A 58 -10.18 15.57 15.35
CA VAL A 58 -9.27 15.19 14.25
C VAL A 58 -7.84 15.13 14.80
N THR A 59 -7.48 13.98 15.35
CA THR A 59 -6.12 13.72 15.86
C THR A 59 -5.11 13.53 14.72
N GLY A 60 -3.82 13.82 14.94
CA GLY A 60 -2.76 13.63 13.95
C GLY A 60 -2.66 12.21 13.37
N SER A 61 -3.05 11.18 14.14
CA SER A 61 -3.11 9.79 13.68
C SER A 61 -4.16 9.57 12.58
N THR A 62 -5.35 10.20 12.67
CA THR A 62 -6.40 10.06 11.65
C THR A 62 -5.98 10.69 10.32
N ILE A 63 -5.26 11.82 10.39
CA ILE A 63 -4.69 12.49 9.21
C ILE A 63 -3.65 11.59 8.53
N ALA A 64 -2.76 10.96 9.30
CA ALA A 64 -1.74 10.06 8.76
C ALA A 64 -2.35 8.83 8.06
N PHE A 65 -3.33 8.17 8.67
CA PHE A 65 -4.06 7.06 8.05
C PHE A 65 -4.79 7.50 6.78
N GLY A 66 -5.48 8.65 6.81
CA GLY A 66 -6.15 9.22 5.64
C GLY A 66 -5.19 9.50 4.48
N LEU A 67 -3.99 9.99 4.78
CA LEU A 67 -2.94 10.22 3.76
C LEU A 67 -2.49 8.91 3.11
N VAL A 68 -2.24 7.86 3.90
CA VAL A 68 -1.83 6.56 3.35
C VAL A 68 -2.93 5.95 2.48
N ILE A 69 -4.19 6.04 2.91
CA ILE A 69 -5.35 5.60 2.12
C ILE A 69 -5.46 6.39 0.81
N ALA A 70 -5.25 7.71 0.85
CA ALA A 70 -5.24 8.54 -0.36
C ALA A 70 -4.12 8.15 -1.33
N LEU A 71 -2.90 7.91 -0.82
CA LEU A 71 -1.77 7.41 -1.62
C LEU A 71 -2.08 6.05 -2.26
N ALA A 72 -2.69 5.14 -1.49
CA ALA A 72 -3.14 3.83 -1.98
C ALA A 72 -4.15 3.96 -3.12
N ALA A 73 -5.18 4.79 -2.94
CA ALA A 73 -6.21 5.04 -3.95
C ALA A 73 -5.61 5.61 -5.25
N VAL A 74 -4.71 6.59 -5.14
CA VAL A 74 -4.01 7.16 -6.31
C VAL A 74 -3.14 6.10 -6.99
N ALA A 75 -2.45 5.23 -6.24
CA ALA A 75 -1.66 4.14 -6.81
C ALA A 75 -2.52 3.18 -7.63
N VAL A 76 -3.71 2.80 -7.13
CA VAL A 76 -4.67 1.94 -7.85
C VAL A 76 -5.14 2.61 -9.15
N VAL A 77 -5.49 3.90 -9.11
CA VAL A 77 -5.91 4.66 -10.31
C VAL A 77 -4.79 4.69 -11.36
N LEU A 78 -3.55 4.96 -10.92
CA LEU A 78 -2.41 5.02 -11.84
C LEU A 78 -2.04 3.65 -12.41
N MET A 79 -2.14 2.57 -11.62
CA MET A 79 -2.00 1.20 -12.10
C MET A 79 -3.01 0.89 -13.21
N LEU A 80 -4.29 1.18 -12.98
CA LEU A 80 -5.33 0.89 -13.96
C LEU A 80 -5.15 1.73 -15.24
N LYS A 81 -4.74 3.00 -15.10
CA LYS A 81 -4.37 3.86 -16.22
C LYS A 81 -3.20 3.26 -17.03
N SER A 82 -2.17 2.74 -16.36
CA SER A 82 -1.03 2.06 -17.00
C SER A 82 -1.49 0.86 -17.82
N ALA A 83 -2.39 0.04 -17.26
CA ALA A 83 -2.99 -1.11 -17.95
C ALA A 83 -3.80 -0.71 -19.19
N PHE A 84 -4.63 0.33 -19.10
CA PHE A 84 -5.37 0.86 -20.26
C PHE A 84 -4.44 1.45 -21.32
N ASP A 85 -3.39 2.17 -20.94
CA ASP A 85 -2.41 2.73 -21.89
C ASP A 85 -1.73 1.60 -22.69
N VAL A 86 -1.33 0.51 -22.02
CA VAL A 86 -0.79 -0.69 -22.67
C VAL A 86 -1.80 -1.31 -23.63
N SER A 87 -3.02 -1.60 -23.15
CA SER A 87 -4.04 -2.31 -23.92
C SER A 87 -4.47 -1.52 -25.17
N MET A 88 -4.73 -0.23 -25.01
CA MET A 88 -5.13 0.64 -26.11
C MET A 88 -3.96 0.93 -27.08
N SER A 89 -2.72 1.02 -26.57
CA SER A 89 -1.54 1.28 -27.40
C SER A 89 -1.22 0.13 -28.35
N ALA A 90 -1.55 -1.10 -27.97
CA ALA A 90 -1.36 -2.27 -28.82
C ALA A 90 -2.14 -2.20 -30.15
N ARG A 91 -3.18 -1.34 -30.23
CA ARG A 91 -4.08 -1.23 -31.40
C ARG A 91 -3.92 0.04 -32.20
N ILE A 92 -2.93 0.88 -31.90
CA ILE A 92 -2.84 2.20 -32.55
C ILE A 92 -2.79 2.11 -34.08
N ARG A 93 -2.15 1.08 -34.66
CA ARG A 93 -2.17 0.84 -36.11
C ARG A 93 -3.58 0.58 -36.65
N GLN A 94 -4.38 -0.24 -35.95
CA GLN A 94 -5.78 -0.51 -36.33
C GLN A 94 -6.63 0.77 -36.26
N LEU A 95 -6.42 1.58 -35.22
CA LEU A 95 -7.09 2.87 -35.06
C LEU A 95 -6.64 3.88 -36.14
N GLY A 96 -5.37 3.82 -36.56
CA GLY A 96 -4.84 4.61 -37.67
C GLY A 96 -5.52 4.30 -38.99
N LEU A 97 -5.78 3.01 -39.28
CA LEU A 97 -6.54 2.56 -40.44
C LEU A 97 -8.01 3.00 -40.37
N LEU A 98 -8.61 2.96 -39.18
CA LEU A 98 -9.96 3.47 -38.96
C LEU A 98 -10.04 4.98 -39.23
N LYS A 99 -9.01 5.74 -38.82
CA LYS A 99 -8.90 7.18 -39.11
C LYS A 99 -8.65 7.47 -40.59
N SER A 100 -7.91 6.63 -41.33
CA SER A 100 -7.76 6.79 -42.77
C SER A 100 -9.05 6.57 -43.56
N MET A 101 -10.01 5.83 -42.98
CA MET A 101 -11.37 5.71 -43.52
C MET A 101 -12.31 6.86 -43.12
N GLY A 102 -11.79 7.93 -42.51
CA GLY A 102 -12.55 9.14 -42.17
C GLY A 102 -13.10 9.21 -40.73
N ALA A 103 -12.70 8.29 -39.84
CA ALA A 103 -13.14 8.35 -38.45
C ALA A 103 -12.56 9.56 -37.70
N LYS A 104 -13.44 10.29 -36.99
CA LYS A 104 -13.06 11.45 -36.17
C LYS A 104 -12.40 11.01 -34.86
N ASP A 105 -11.54 11.85 -34.29
CA ASP A 105 -10.89 11.62 -32.97
C ASP A 105 -11.90 11.29 -31.86
N GLY A 106 -13.06 11.95 -31.88
CA GLY A 106 -14.14 11.70 -30.92
C GLY A 106 -14.78 10.32 -31.06
N GLN A 107 -14.88 9.78 -32.28
CA GLN A 107 -15.41 8.44 -32.54
C GLN A 107 -14.43 7.38 -32.06
N VAL A 108 -13.12 7.55 -32.32
CA VAL A 108 -12.06 6.67 -31.81
C VAL A 108 -12.04 6.67 -30.27
N ARG A 109 -12.14 7.84 -29.64
CA ARG A 109 -12.19 7.94 -28.18
C ARG A 109 -13.40 7.23 -27.58
N ARG A 110 -14.60 7.42 -28.16
CA ARG A 110 -15.83 6.75 -27.69
C ARG A 110 -15.74 5.23 -27.86
N LEU A 111 -15.16 4.77 -28.95
CA LEU A 111 -14.91 3.34 -29.19
C LEU A 111 -14.00 2.75 -28.11
N LEU A 112 -12.86 3.39 -27.85
CA LEU A 112 -11.90 2.93 -26.82
C LEU A 112 -12.50 2.93 -25.41
N LEU A 113 -13.28 3.95 -25.07
CA LEU A 113 -13.97 4.00 -23.78
C LEU A 113 -15.04 2.91 -23.67
N ALA A 114 -15.87 2.73 -24.70
CA ALA A 114 -16.90 1.71 -24.69
C ALA A 114 -16.31 0.30 -24.57
N GLU A 115 -15.21 0.03 -25.27
CA GLU A 115 -14.48 -1.23 -25.17
C GLU A 115 -13.86 -1.43 -23.77
N GLY A 116 -13.16 -0.40 -23.27
CA GLY A 116 -12.58 -0.43 -21.94
C GLY A 116 -13.62 -0.70 -20.87
N CYS A 117 -14.74 0.02 -20.89
CA CYS A 117 -15.85 -0.15 -19.94
C CYS A 117 -16.51 -1.52 -20.06
N ALA A 118 -16.76 -2.01 -21.28
CA ALA A 118 -17.39 -3.32 -21.48
C ALA A 118 -16.56 -4.47 -20.87
N LEU A 119 -15.24 -4.34 -20.89
CA LEU A 119 -14.31 -5.34 -20.34
C LEU A 119 -14.06 -5.17 -18.85
N SER A 120 -13.99 -3.94 -18.36
CA SER A 120 -13.57 -3.64 -16.98
C SER A 120 -14.72 -3.50 -16.00
N LEU A 121 -15.90 -3.02 -16.40
CA LEU A 121 -17.02 -2.81 -15.46
C LEU A 121 -17.55 -4.13 -14.83
N PRO A 122 -17.72 -5.25 -15.57
CA PRO A 122 -18.14 -6.50 -14.96
C PRO A 122 -17.10 -7.03 -13.96
N ALA A 123 -15.82 -6.95 -14.33
CA ALA A 123 -14.69 -7.30 -13.46
C ALA A 123 -14.63 -6.39 -12.23
N ALA A 124 -14.88 -5.09 -12.40
CA ALA A 124 -14.87 -4.11 -11.33
C ALA A 124 -16.02 -4.33 -10.34
N ALA A 125 -17.23 -4.60 -10.83
CA ALA A 125 -18.39 -4.89 -9.99
C ALA A 125 -18.16 -6.16 -9.14
N ALA A 126 -17.69 -7.24 -9.76
CA ALA A 126 -17.33 -8.46 -9.03
C ALA A 126 -16.19 -8.20 -8.03
N GLY A 127 -15.20 -7.42 -8.44
CA GLY A 127 -14.06 -7.07 -7.58
C GLY A 127 -14.48 -6.29 -6.34
N VAL A 128 -15.33 -5.26 -6.48
CA VAL A 128 -15.82 -4.48 -5.32
C VAL A 128 -16.55 -5.36 -4.32
N LEU A 129 -17.43 -6.25 -4.78
CA LEU A 129 -18.18 -7.15 -3.90
C LEU A 129 -17.25 -8.09 -3.13
N VAL A 130 -16.26 -8.65 -3.80
CA VAL A 130 -15.23 -9.48 -3.16
C VAL A 130 -14.40 -8.65 -2.18
N GLY A 131 -14.01 -7.43 -2.54
CA GLY A 131 -13.25 -6.52 -1.67
C GLY A 131 -14.00 -6.13 -0.41
N LEU A 132 -15.30 -5.85 -0.52
CA LEU A 132 -16.17 -5.57 0.62
C LEU A 132 -16.35 -6.81 1.51
N GLY A 133 -16.51 -7.99 0.92
CA GLY A 133 -16.55 -9.25 1.66
C GLY A 133 -15.24 -9.54 2.42
N LEU A 134 -14.10 -9.25 1.79
CA LEU A 134 -12.80 -9.34 2.45
C LEU A 134 -12.65 -8.31 3.58
N ALA A 135 -13.18 -7.09 3.41
CA ALA A 135 -13.18 -6.09 4.47
C ALA A 135 -13.98 -6.56 5.69
N LEU A 136 -15.17 -7.13 5.47
CA LEU A 136 -15.98 -7.74 6.52
C LEU A 136 -15.24 -8.86 7.23
N ALA A 137 -14.67 -9.80 6.47
CA ALA A 137 -13.95 -10.94 7.02
C ALA A 137 -12.72 -10.50 7.82
N LEU A 138 -12.03 -9.46 7.36
CA LEU A 138 -10.87 -8.92 8.06
C LEU A 138 -11.27 -8.22 9.35
N VAL A 139 -12.26 -7.32 9.31
CA VAL A 139 -12.71 -6.60 10.49
C VAL A 139 -13.31 -7.59 11.50
N SER A 140 -14.09 -8.58 11.06
CA SER A 140 -14.63 -9.60 11.95
C SER A 140 -13.52 -10.47 12.58
N ALA A 141 -12.45 -10.78 11.85
CA ALA A 141 -11.30 -11.50 12.38
C ALA A 141 -10.50 -10.67 13.41
N VAL A 142 -10.28 -9.39 13.13
CA VAL A 142 -9.69 -8.45 14.11
C VAL A 142 -10.58 -8.36 15.34
N VAL A 143 -11.90 -8.37 15.11
CA VAL A 143 -12.89 -8.22 16.16
C VAL A 143 -12.90 -9.44 17.08
N SER A 144 -12.92 -10.65 16.52
CA SER A 144 -12.88 -11.89 17.30
C SER A 144 -11.54 -12.06 18.03
N ALA A 145 -10.42 -11.65 17.43
CA ALA A 145 -9.11 -11.68 18.07
C ALA A 145 -8.99 -10.73 19.28
N THR A 146 -9.82 -9.69 19.36
CA THR A 146 -9.84 -8.71 20.45
C THR A 146 -11.00 -8.92 21.43
N ALA A 147 -11.68 -10.07 21.41
CA ALA A 147 -12.89 -10.31 22.19
C ALA A 147 -12.70 -10.20 23.71
N GLN A 148 -11.52 -10.54 24.24
CA GLN A 148 -11.25 -10.58 25.70
C GLN A 148 -10.91 -9.21 26.32
N SER A 149 -10.60 -8.19 25.52
CA SER A 149 -10.09 -6.89 26.00
C SER A 149 -11.08 -5.73 25.84
N ARG A 150 -12.35 -6.01 25.57
CA ARG A 150 -13.35 -5.01 25.16
C ARG A 150 -14.25 -4.50 26.26
N THR A 151 -14.58 -3.22 26.14
CA THR A 151 -15.63 -2.54 26.92
C THR A 151 -16.91 -2.30 26.08
N TYR A 152 -16.88 -2.54 24.77
CA TYR A 152 -18.00 -2.28 23.84
C TYR A 152 -18.01 -3.29 22.66
N ASP A 153 -19.20 -3.55 22.11
CA ASP A 153 -19.41 -4.40 20.93
C ASP A 153 -19.41 -3.58 19.62
N PRO A 154 -18.36 -3.69 18.79
CA PRO A 154 -18.23 -2.91 17.56
C PRO A 154 -19.24 -3.36 16.50
N VAL A 155 -19.70 -2.40 15.69
CA VAL A 155 -20.67 -2.64 14.61
C VAL A 155 -19.94 -3.21 13.39
N VAL A 156 -20.14 -4.49 13.12
CA VAL A 156 -19.56 -5.18 11.95
C VAL A 156 -20.64 -5.42 10.90
N GLU A 157 -21.19 -4.34 10.36
CA GLU A 157 -22.21 -4.40 9.31
C GLU A 157 -21.85 -3.50 8.13
N ILE A 158 -21.89 -4.06 6.92
CA ILE A 158 -21.79 -3.25 5.69
C ILE A 158 -23.18 -2.72 5.37
N ALA A 159 -23.36 -1.42 5.56
CA ALA A 159 -24.57 -0.74 5.14
C ALA A 159 -24.71 -0.75 3.60
N PRO A 160 -25.94 -0.84 3.05
CA PRO A 160 -26.17 -0.81 1.60
C PRO A 160 -25.55 0.41 0.90
N GLN A 161 -25.49 1.55 1.60
CA GLN A 161 -24.83 2.77 1.14
C GLN A 161 -23.33 2.57 0.83
N THR A 162 -22.62 1.74 1.59
CA THR A 162 -21.19 1.44 1.38
C THR A 162 -20.99 0.61 0.11
N VAL A 163 -21.92 -0.28 -0.21
CA VAL A 163 -21.91 -1.04 -1.47
C VAL A 163 -22.10 -0.11 -2.66
N VAL A 164 -23.09 0.80 -2.58
CA VAL A 164 -23.35 1.80 -3.62
C VAL A 164 -22.15 2.74 -3.80
N LEU A 165 -21.56 3.20 -2.69
CA LEU A 165 -20.36 4.03 -2.71
C LEU A 165 -19.18 3.29 -3.34
N GLY A 166 -18.91 2.05 -2.93
CA GLY A 166 -17.82 1.23 -3.48
C GLY A 166 -17.97 1.01 -4.99
N LEU A 167 -19.18 0.72 -5.46
CA LEU A 167 -19.48 0.61 -6.89
C LEU A 167 -19.28 1.94 -7.62
N ALA A 168 -19.76 3.06 -7.06
CA ALA A 168 -19.57 4.38 -7.64
C ALA A 168 -18.09 4.77 -7.75
N VAL A 169 -17.29 4.50 -6.70
CA VAL A 169 -15.85 4.76 -6.70
C VAL A 169 -15.14 3.85 -7.71
N ALA A 170 -15.52 2.58 -7.84
CA ALA A 170 -14.92 1.69 -8.84
C ALA A 170 -15.25 2.10 -10.28
N VAL A 171 -16.51 2.44 -10.56
CA VAL A 171 -16.95 2.94 -11.88
C VAL A 171 -16.21 4.24 -12.23
N SER A 172 -16.15 5.20 -11.30
CA SER A 172 -15.42 6.46 -11.53
C SER A 172 -13.92 6.22 -11.74
N THR A 173 -13.31 5.31 -10.98
CA THR A 173 -11.90 4.91 -11.14
C THR A 173 -11.63 4.33 -12.53
N VAL A 174 -12.48 3.42 -13.00
CA VAL A 174 -12.39 2.83 -14.35
C VAL A 174 -12.48 3.91 -15.42
N LEU A 175 -13.48 4.80 -15.32
CA LEU A 175 -13.71 5.86 -16.29
C LEU A 175 -12.55 6.86 -16.35
N VAL A 176 -12.07 7.33 -15.20
CA VAL A 176 -10.94 8.27 -15.11
C VAL A 176 -9.66 7.63 -15.66
N SER A 177 -9.42 6.37 -15.31
CA SER A 177 -8.23 5.62 -15.74
C SER A 177 -8.21 5.35 -17.24
N ALA A 178 -9.37 5.09 -17.86
CA ALA A 178 -9.48 4.86 -19.30
C ALA A 178 -9.53 6.17 -20.11
N LEU A 179 -10.06 7.26 -19.55
CA LEU A 179 -10.27 8.52 -20.27
C LEU A 179 -8.97 9.21 -20.68
N LEU A 180 -7.97 9.21 -19.79
CA LEU A 180 -6.65 9.80 -20.06
C LEU A 180 -5.94 9.15 -21.27
N PRO A 181 -5.72 7.82 -21.30
CA PRO A 181 -5.13 7.15 -22.45
C PRO A 181 -6.02 7.23 -23.70
N ALA A 182 -7.35 7.11 -23.58
CA ALA A 182 -8.25 7.21 -24.73
C ALA A 182 -8.20 8.59 -25.41
N ARG A 183 -8.09 9.68 -24.63
CA ARG A 183 -7.90 11.04 -25.18
C ARG A 183 -6.55 11.19 -25.88
N ARG A 184 -5.48 10.66 -25.30
CA ARG A 184 -4.13 10.71 -25.87
C ARG A 184 -4.07 9.92 -27.19
N ILE A 185 -4.59 8.69 -27.19
CA ILE A 185 -4.54 7.79 -28.34
C ILE A 185 -5.49 8.26 -29.45
N GLY A 186 -6.68 8.75 -29.11
CA GLY A 186 -7.64 9.26 -30.12
C GLY A 186 -7.08 10.40 -30.98
N ARG A 187 -6.15 11.19 -30.43
CA ARG A 187 -5.48 12.31 -31.11
C ARG A 187 -4.25 11.89 -31.93
N VAL A 188 -3.82 10.63 -31.88
CA VAL A 188 -2.67 10.17 -32.68
C VAL A 188 -3.02 10.27 -34.16
N SER A 189 -2.13 10.86 -34.96
CA SER A 189 -2.34 11.04 -36.40
C SER A 189 -2.13 9.73 -37.18
N ILE A 190 -2.68 9.65 -38.39
CA ILE A 190 -2.54 8.48 -39.27
C ILE A 190 -1.06 8.19 -39.56
N VAL A 191 -0.28 9.24 -39.88
CA VAL A 191 1.16 9.12 -40.19
C VAL A 191 1.93 8.61 -38.97
N GLN A 192 1.62 9.10 -37.76
CA GLN A 192 2.23 8.58 -36.53
C GLN A 192 1.82 7.13 -36.26
N ALA A 193 0.55 6.78 -36.43
CA ALA A 193 0.07 5.41 -36.23
C ALA A 193 0.71 4.40 -37.19
N MET A 194 1.02 4.83 -38.43
CA MET A 194 1.73 4.03 -39.42
C MET A 194 3.25 3.98 -39.17
N ARG A 195 3.82 5.07 -38.63
CA ARG A 195 5.23 5.15 -38.19
C ARG A 195 5.50 4.49 -36.84
N GLN A 196 4.48 4.05 -36.12
CA GLN A 196 4.69 3.45 -34.79
C GLN A 196 5.48 2.15 -34.91
N GLY A 197 6.75 2.29 -34.53
CA GLY A 197 7.88 1.43 -34.87
C GLY A 197 9.18 2.26 -34.93
N ASP A 198 9.10 3.50 -35.43
CA ASP A 198 10.24 4.41 -35.65
C ASP A 198 10.37 5.54 -34.61
N ASP A 199 9.32 5.83 -33.84
CA ASP A 199 9.21 7.04 -32.99
C ASP A 199 10.17 7.07 -31.77
N ASP A 200 10.85 5.97 -31.42
CA ASP A 200 11.84 5.95 -30.34
C ASP A 200 13.31 6.07 -30.82
N CYS A 201 13.57 6.06 -32.13
CA CYS A 201 14.92 6.19 -32.71
C CYS A 201 15.36 7.63 -32.99
N ARG A 202 14.74 8.65 -32.37
CA ARG A 202 15.26 10.03 -32.46
C ARG A 202 16.59 10.11 -31.70
N ALA A 203 17.69 10.13 -32.46
CA ALA A 203 19.06 10.48 -32.09
C ALA A 203 19.28 10.66 -30.58
N ALA A 204 19.69 9.59 -29.91
CA ALA A 204 20.02 9.62 -28.50
C ALA A 204 21.02 10.76 -28.23
N LYS A 205 20.62 11.76 -27.43
CA LYS A 205 21.55 12.77 -26.92
C LYS A 205 22.72 12.05 -26.23
N ARG A 206 23.95 12.58 -26.40
CA ARG A 206 25.19 12.01 -25.84
C ARG A 206 24.99 11.57 -24.38
N PRO A 207 25.50 10.39 -23.97
CA PRO A 207 25.34 9.90 -22.60
C PRO A 207 25.91 10.91 -21.60
N GLY A 208 25.12 11.20 -20.55
CA GLY A 208 25.58 12.04 -19.43
C GLY A 208 26.68 11.36 -18.61
N VAL A 209 27.41 12.14 -17.81
CA VAL A 209 28.60 11.71 -17.05
C VAL A 209 28.33 10.45 -16.22
N LEU A 210 27.19 10.39 -15.52
CA LEU A 210 26.78 9.24 -14.71
C LEU A 210 26.67 7.92 -15.49
N ALA A 211 26.23 7.98 -16.76
CA ALA A 211 26.12 6.81 -17.63
C ALA A 211 27.48 6.36 -18.19
N ARG A 212 28.45 7.28 -18.28
CA ARG A 212 29.83 6.97 -18.65
C ARG A 212 30.57 6.29 -17.49
N ILE A 213 30.34 6.77 -16.26
CA ILE A 213 30.91 6.18 -15.04
C ILE A 213 30.33 4.78 -14.80
N MET A 214 29.01 4.61 -14.79
CA MET A 214 28.40 3.27 -14.66
C MET A 214 28.74 2.34 -15.84
N GLY A 215 28.94 2.89 -17.05
CA GLY A 215 29.29 2.12 -18.23
C GLY A 215 30.71 1.53 -18.20
N SER A 216 31.61 2.07 -17.38
CA SER A 216 33.01 1.62 -17.32
C SER A 216 33.21 0.29 -16.56
N GLY A 217 32.26 -0.12 -15.70
CA GLY A 217 32.35 -1.35 -14.91
C GLY A 217 31.33 -2.45 -15.23
N LEU A 218 30.21 -2.14 -15.90
CA LEU A 218 29.05 -3.06 -16.05
C LEU A 218 28.87 -3.68 -17.45
N GLY A 219 29.85 -3.52 -18.35
CA GLY A 219 29.81 -4.10 -19.70
C GLY A 219 28.91 -3.38 -20.70
N ILE A 220 28.99 -3.79 -21.97
CA ILE A 220 28.27 -3.19 -23.10
C ILE A 220 26.76 -3.47 -22.99
N GLU A 221 26.38 -4.62 -22.42
CA GLU A 221 24.99 -5.05 -22.27
C GLU A 221 24.18 -4.08 -21.38
N PHE A 222 24.78 -3.59 -20.29
CA PHE A 222 24.15 -2.60 -19.41
C PHE A 222 23.98 -1.24 -20.12
N GLN A 223 24.97 -0.83 -20.93
CA GLN A 223 24.87 0.43 -21.69
C GLN A 223 23.76 0.38 -22.73
N LEU A 224 23.58 -0.76 -23.42
CA LEU A 224 22.49 -1.02 -24.36
C LEU A 224 21.11 -1.03 -23.67
N ALA A 225 21.00 -1.66 -22.49
CA ALA A 225 19.78 -1.62 -21.68
C ALA A 225 19.46 -0.18 -21.21
N ALA A 226 20.48 0.56 -20.78
CA ALA A 226 20.29 1.93 -20.29
C ALA A 226 19.95 2.92 -21.41
N SER A 227 20.42 2.69 -22.64
CA SER A 227 20.10 3.51 -23.81
C SER A 227 18.70 3.22 -24.33
N SER A 228 18.28 1.95 -24.38
CA SER A 228 16.91 1.54 -24.78
C SER A 228 15.84 2.13 -23.85
N LEU A 229 16.07 2.07 -22.52
CA LEU A 229 15.19 2.69 -21.53
C LEU A 229 15.12 4.22 -21.64
N ARG A 230 16.23 4.86 -22.05
CA ARG A 230 16.28 6.32 -22.22
C ARG A 230 15.50 6.79 -23.44
N ALA A 231 15.57 6.06 -24.55
CA ALA A 231 14.75 6.32 -25.73
C ALA A 231 13.27 6.34 -25.36
N ARG A 232 12.84 5.37 -24.53
CA ARG A 232 11.44 5.14 -24.14
C ARG A 232 10.96 5.92 -22.91
N ARG A 233 11.77 6.87 -22.40
CA ARG A 233 11.49 7.55 -21.13
C ARG A 233 10.10 8.17 -21.04
N ARG A 234 9.55 8.68 -22.15
CA ARG A 234 8.22 9.31 -22.16
C ARG A 234 7.10 8.29 -22.02
N GLY A 235 7.21 7.14 -22.69
CA GLY A 235 6.24 6.06 -22.59
C GLY A 235 6.30 5.32 -21.26
N MET A 236 7.44 5.35 -20.56
CA MET A 236 7.60 4.67 -19.26
C MET A 236 7.31 5.53 -18.04
N ARG A 237 7.22 6.86 -18.18
CA ARG A 237 7.00 7.77 -17.04
C ARG A 237 5.79 7.41 -16.21
N THR A 238 4.67 7.08 -16.85
CA THR A 238 3.42 6.78 -16.15
C THR A 238 3.53 5.53 -15.30
N ALA A 239 4.10 4.46 -15.85
CA ALA A 239 4.37 3.21 -15.13
C ALA A 239 5.39 3.41 -14.00
N ASN A 240 6.47 4.16 -14.24
CA ASN A 240 7.45 4.42 -13.19
C ASN A 240 6.84 5.22 -12.02
N VAL A 241 5.92 6.15 -12.30
CA VAL A 241 5.26 6.94 -11.26
C VAL A 241 4.28 6.08 -10.45
N SER A 242 3.49 5.21 -11.09
CA SER A 242 2.60 4.29 -10.35
C SER A 242 3.37 3.32 -9.46
N ILE A 243 4.44 2.71 -9.99
CA ILE A 243 5.31 1.81 -9.22
C ILE A 243 5.93 2.56 -8.03
N ALA A 244 6.48 3.76 -8.27
CA ALA A 244 7.07 4.57 -7.20
C ALA A 244 6.03 4.93 -6.13
N LEU A 245 4.80 5.25 -6.51
CA LEU A 245 3.74 5.60 -5.57
C LEU A 245 3.26 4.41 -4.75
N ALA A 246 3.16 3.21 -5.35
CA ALA A 246 2.81 1.99 -4.63
C ALA A 246 3.89 1.62 -3.61
N VAL A 247 5.17 1.68 -4.01
CA VAL A 247 6.32 1.48 -3.11
C VAL A 247 6.33 2.54 -2.01
N LEU A 248 6.08 3.81 -2.35
CA LEU A 248 6.01 4.90 -1.39
C LEU A 248 4.96 4.60 -0.33
N ALA A 249 3.70 4.35 -0.74
CA ALA A 249 2.59 4.06 0.15
C ALA A 249 2.88 2.85 1.06
N PHE A 250 3.44 1.78 0.49
CA PHE A 250 3.80 0.56 1.23
C PHE A 250 4.82 0.84 2.33
N VAL A 251 5.95 1.48 1.98
CA VAL A 251 7.02 1.79 2.95
C VAL A 251 6.55 2.83 3.97
N THR A 252 5.78 3.84 3.58
CA THR A 252 5.23 4.83 4.52
C THR A 252 4.30 4.17 5.54
N LEU A 253 3.48 3.20 5.12
CA LEU A 253 2.57 2.49 6.02
C LEU A 253 3.35 1.67 7.06
N LEU A 254 4.40 0.95 6.65
CA LEU A 254 5.24 0.18 7.56
C LEU A 254 6.03 1.08 8.53
N ASN A 255 6.59 2.19 8.02
CA ASN A 255 7.26 3.18 8.86
C ASN A 255 6.29 3.82 9.87
N PHE A 256 5.05 4.06 9.47
CA PHE A 256 4.04 4.61 10.36
C PHE A 256 3.63 3.63 11.46
N GLU A 257 3.48 2.33 11.15
CA GLU A 257 3.17 1.31 12.15
C GLU A 257 4.29 1.14 13.17
N THR A 258 5.54 1.04 12.70
CA THR A 258 6.71 0.96 13.57
C THR A 258 6.86 2.21 14.44
N LEU A 259 6.67 3.40 13.88
CA LEU A 259 6.69 4.65 14.63
C LEU A 259 5.56 4.71 15.67
N SER A 260 4.34 4.31 15.30
CA SER A 260 3.19 4.25 16.20
C SER A 260 3.46 3.28 17.36
N HIS A 261 4.06 2.12 17.08
CA HIS A 261 4.41 1.13 18.11
C HIS A 261 5.43 1.69 19.10
N LEU A 262 6.52 2.28 18.60
CA LEU A 262 7.57 2.87 19.44
C LEU A 262 7.05 4.07 20.23
N SER A 263 6.20 4.89 19.64
CA SER A 263 5.63 6.07 20.32
C SER A 263 4.83 5.65 21.56
N THR A 264 3.99 4.61 21.46
CA THR A 264 3.25 4.08 22.62
C THR A 264 4.19 3.51 23.67
N GLN A 265 5.21 2.76 23.23
CA GLN A 265 6.17 2.15 24.14
C GLN A 265 6.96 3.19 24.94
N VAL A 266 7.52 4.19 24.27
CA VAL A 266 8.33 5.26 24.91
C VAL A 266 7.47 6.20 25.75
N THR A 267 6.28 6.55 25.29
CA THR A 267 5.45 7.58 25.96
C THR A 267 4.73 7.03 27.19
N TYR A 268 4.43 5.73 27.21
CA TYR A 268 3.64 5.11 28.27
C TYR A 268 4.43 4.05 29.03
N PHE A 269 4.76 2.92 28.39
CA PHE A 269 5.32 1.77 29.10
C PHE A 269 6.73 2.00 29.64
N ASP A 270 7.65 2.53 28.83
CA ASP A 270 9.03 2.79 29.28
C ASP A 270 9.07 3.94 30.30
N ARG A 271 8.12 4.88 30.22
CA ARG A 271 8.00 6.01 31.15
C ARG A 271 7.53 5.58 32.54
N TYR A 272 6.57 4.66 32.60
CA TYR A 272 6.00 4.18 33.87
C TYR A 272 6.69 2.93 34.42
N ALA A 273 7.60 2.32 33.66
CA ALA A 273 8.42 1.22 34.11
C ALA A 273 9.19 1.60 35.39
N GLY A 274 8.90 0.89 36.49
CA GLY A 274 9.52 1.13 37.80
C GLY A 274 8.99 2.35 38.56
N VAL A 275 7.99 3.06 38.02
CA VAL A 275 7.24 4.12 38.74
C VAL A 275 6.07 3.49 39.51
N TRP A 276 5.38 2.54 38.88
CA TRP A 276 4.31 1.75 39.50
C TRP A 276 4.17 0.41 38.77
N ASP A 277 3.78 -0.62 39.51
CA ASP A 277 3.36 -1.91 38.96
C ASP A 277 1.84 -2.05 39.01
N VAL A 278 1.23 -1.60 40.11
CA VAL A 278 -0.23 -1.48 40.28
C VAL A 278 -0.57 -0.03 40.65
N ARG A 279 -1.58 0.53 40.02
CA ARG A 279 -2.06 1.89 40.26
C ARG A 279 -3.51 1.86 40.70
N VAL A 280 -3.79 2.55 41.80
CA VAL A 280 -5.16 2.81 42.27
C VAL A 280 -5.45 4.28 42.03
N THR A 281 -6.43 4.57 41.19
CA THR A 281 -6.90 5.93 40.89
C THR A 281 -8.17 6.18 41.67
N VAL A 282 -8.27 7.30 42.37
CA VAL A 282 -9.49 7.75 43.05
C VAL A 282 -9.96 9.05 42.40
N ASP A 283 -11.13 9.00 41.77
CA ASP A 283 -11.68 10.09 40.98
C ASP A 283 -12.05 11.29 41.87
N GLY A 284 -11.67 12.50 41.45
CA GLY A 284 -12.04 13.74 42.15
C GLY A 284 -11.40 13.96 43.54
N ALA A 285 -10.48 13.10 43.96
CA ALA A 285 -9.86 13.13 45.28
C ALA A 285 -8.60 14.02 45.38
N GLU A 286 -8.15 14.65 44.29
CA GLU A 286 -6.93 15.49 44.29
C GLU A 286 -7.03 16.65 45.30
N ALA A 287 -8.22 17.24 45.47
CA ALA A 287 -8.46 18.34 46.41
C ALA A 287 -8.51 17.90 47.89
N ALA A 288 -8.83 16.63 48.17
CA ALA A 288 -8.90 16.08 49.52
C ALA A 288 -7.51 15.71 50.08
N GLY A 289 -6.52 15.54 49.21
CA GLY A 289 -5.17 15.11 49.55
C GLY A 289 -5.08 13.59 49.81
N PRO A 290 -3.86 13.05 49.96
CA PRO A 290 -3.65 11.63 50.14
C PRO A 290 -4.18 11.13 51.49
N ASP A 291 -5.02 10.10 51.44
CA ASP A 291 -5.51 9.41 52.64
C ASP A 291 -4.39 8.50 53.16
N GLN A 292 -3.78 8.92 54.27
CA GLN A 292 -2.67 8.18 54.89
C GLN A 292 -3.11 6.80 55.42
N ALA A 293 -4.38 6.63 55.81
CA ALA A 293 -4.88 5.32 56.22
C ALA A 293 -4.87 4.33 55.05
N LEU A 294 -5.24 4.80 53.85
CA LEU A 294 -5.20 4.00 52.63
C LEU A 294 -3.76 3.67 52.21
N VAL A 295 -2.81 4.61 52.38
CA VAL A 295 -1.38 4.36 52.09
C VAL A 295 -0.83 3.27 53.01
N ASP A 296 -1.10 3.36 54.32
CA ASP A 296 -0.64 2.37 55.30
C ASP A 296 -1.28 0.99 55.03
N GLU A 297 -2.54 0.97 54.61
CA GLU A 297 -3.25 -0.27 54.23
C GLU A 297 -2.67 -0.91 52.97
N LEU A 298 -2.34 -0.11 51.95
CA LEU A 298 -1.69 -0.59 50.72
C LEU A 298 -0.30 -1.15 51.01
N LEU A 299 0.47 -0.51 51.90
CA LEU A 299 1.78 -1.00 52.36
C LEU A 299 1.68 -2.31 53.15
N ALA A 300 0.58 -2.53 53.86
CA ALA A 300 0.34 -3.76 54.62
C ALA A 300 -0.05 -4.97 53.75
N THR A 301 -0.27 -4.77 52.44
CA THR A 301 -0.65 -5.85 51.52
C THR A 301 0.56 -6.70 51.13
N ASP A 302 0.43 -8.03 51.20
CA ASP A 302 1.52 -8.95 50.90
C ASP A 302 2.05 -8.81 49.47
N GLY A 303 3.35 -8.57 49.34
CA GLY A 303 4.04 -8.41 48.05
C GLY A 303 4.22 -6.96 47.59
N VAL A 304 3.73 -5.98 48.37
CA VAL A 304 3.98 -4.54 48.15
C VAL A 304 5.32 -4.13 48.75
N THR A 305 6.15 -3.43 47.97
CA THR A 305 7.48 -2.95 48.39
C THR A 305 7.50 -1.44 48.67
N GLY A 306 6.58 -0.69 48.08
CA GLY A 306 6.46 0.75 48.30
C GLY A 306 5.21 1.32 47.67
N VAL A 307 4.72 2.42 48.26
CA VAL A 307 3.55 3.17 47.76
C VAL A 307 3.96 4.63 47.65
N SER A 308 3.71 5.24 46.49
CA SER A 308 3.89 6.67 46.26
C SER A 308 2.59 7.29 45.79
N THR A 309 2.39 8.59 46.05
CA THR A 309 1.14 9.30 45.72
C THR A 309 1.39 10.39 44.69
N GLY A 310 0.47 10.52 43.73
CA GLY A 310 0.48 11.51 42.66
C GLY A 310 1.02 10.97 41.33
N ASP A 311 0.76 11.72 40.27
CA ASP A 311 1.32 11.47 38.94
C ASP A 311 1.88 12.80 38.40
N ALA A 312 3.19 12.86 38.21
CA ALA A 312 3.88 14.06 37.73
C ALA A 312 3.40 14.53 36.34
N TYR A 313 2.70 13.66 35.59
CA TYR A 313 2.23 13.92 34.23
C TYR A 313 0.73 14.15 34.11
N LYS A 314 -0.04 13.89 35.18
CA LYS A 314 -1.49 14.16 35.26
C LYS A 314 -1.84 15.17 36.36
N VAL A 315 -0.95 16.14 36.59
CA VAL A 315 -1.18 17.21 37.57
C VAL A 315 -2.40 18.04 37.15
N GLY A 316 -3.40 18.16 38.03
CA GLY A 316 -4.65 18.87 37.74
C GLY A 316 -5.68 18.05 36.96
N SER A 317 -5.60 16.71 36.95
CA SER A 317 -6.69 15.88 36.40
C SER A 317 -7.94 15.87 37.27
N GLY A 318 -7.82 16.25 38.54
CA GLY A 318 -8.85 16.09 39.58
C GLY A 318 -8.71 14.79 40.36
N ASP A 319 -7.91 13.83 39.89
CA ASP A 319 -7.83 12.47 40.43
C ASP A 319 -6.57 12.27 41.27
N LEU A 320 -6.68 11.39 42.26
CA LEU A 320 -5.56 11.04 43.11
C LEU A 320 -5.03 9.66 42.74
N PHE A 321 -3.73 9.59 42.42
CA PHE A 321 -3.07 8.36 42.01
C PHE A 321 -2.25 7.77 43.16
N TYR A 322 -2.49 6.51 43.52
CA TYR A 322 -1.65 5.71 44.40
C TYR A 322 -0.86 4.70 43.55
N ASN A 323 0.44 4.89 43.48
CA ASN A 323 1.39 4.09 42.72
C ASN A 323 2.01 3.05 43.64
N VAL A 324 1.69 1.78 43.41
CA VAL A 324 2.14 0.63 44.21
C VAL A 324 3.23 -0.12 43.43
N LEU A 325 4.35 -0.36 44.10
CA LEU A 325 5.46 -1.18 43.59
C LEU A 325 5.42 -2.55 44.24
N THR A 326 5.72 -3.59 43.47
CA THR A 326 5.63 -4.98 43.88
C THR A 326 6.97 -5.69 43.79
N ASP A 327 7.15 -6.78 44.56
CA ASP A 327 8.41 -7.50 44.60
C ASP A 327 8.71 -8.30 43.32
N SER A 328 7.68 -8.66 42.54
CA SER A 328 7.79 -9.61 41.44
C SER A 328 6.60 -9.55 40.49
N ALA A 329 6.80 -10.11 39.30
CA ALA A 329 5.75 -10.31 38.30
C ALA A 329 4.50 -11.02 38.82
N ALA A 330 4.70 -11.98 39.73
CA ALA A 330 3.63 -12.83 40.24
C ALA A 330 2.87 -12.15 41.39
N SER A 331 3.53 -11.27 42.16
CA SER A 331 2.85 -10.46 43.16
C SER A 331 2.05 -9.33 42.52
N GLU A 332 2.52 -8.71 41.43
CA GLU A 332 1.74 -7.69 40.70
C GLU A 332 0.32 -8.16 40.36
N ALA A 333 0.19 -9.33 39.74
CA ALA A 333 -1.12 -9.88 39.38
C ALA A 333 -1.99 -10.20 40.61
N ARG A 334 -1.39 -10.76 41.68
CA ARG A 334 -2.12 -11.07 42.92
C ARG A 334 -2.59 -9.81 43.64
N VAL A 335 -1.71 -8.82 43.77
CA VAL A 335 -2.00 -7.53 44.41
C VAL A 335 -3.06 -6.79 43.61
N ALA A 336 -2.96 -6.76 42.27
CA ALA A 336 -3.98 -6.16 41.41
C ALA A 336 -5.35 -6.83 41.58
N ASP A 337 -5.42 -8.17 41.56
CA ASP A 337 -6.67 -8.91 41.75
C ASP A 337 -7.25 -8.75 43.16
N GLU A 338 -6.39 -8.61 44.17
CA GLU A 338 -6.82 -8.39 45.55
C GLU A 338 -7.36 -6.98 45.75
N LEU A 339 -6.65 -5.96 45.25
CA LEU A 339 -7.11 -4.57 45.29
C LEU A 339 -8.38 -4.38 44.45
N ALA A 340 -8.45 -4.97 43.25
CA ALA A 340 -9.65 -4.91 42.42
C ALA A 340 -10.87 -5.55 43.12
N ARG A 341 -10.69 -6.68 43.82
CA ARG A 341 -11.76 -7.31 44.60
C ARG A 341 -12.18 -6.47 45.81
N ARG A 342 -11.23 -5.83 46.49
CA ARG A 342 -11.51 -4.97 47.64
C ARG A 342 -12.28 -3.71 47.24
N PHE A 343 -11.95 -3.10 46.10
CA PHE A 343 -12.60 -1.89 45.60
C PHE A 343 -13.74 -2.14 44.62
N ALA A 344 -14.14 -3.39 44.38
CA ALA A 344 -15.19 -3.75 43.42
C ALA A 344 -16.59 -3.11 43.67
N GLY A 345 -16.83 -2.56 44.85
CA GLY A 345 -18.07 -1.85 45.21
C GLY A 345 -17.98 -0.31 45.15
N ARG A 346 -16.85 0.24 44.73
CA ARG A 346 -16.59 1.68 44.63
C ARG A 346 -16.38 2.06 43.16
N ASP A 347 -17.38 2.73 42.57
CA ASP A 347 -17.33 3.19 41.19
C ASP A 347 -16.36 4.36 40.99
N ASP A 348 -15.89 4.98 42.07
CA ASP A 348 -14.92 6.09 42.09
C ASP A 348 -13.46 5.63 42.18
N VAL A 349 -13.20 4.32 42.23
CA VAL A 349 -11.85 3.75 42.38
C VAL A 349 -11.52 2.80 41.24
N GLU A 350 -10.51 3.12 40.44
CA GLU A 350 -10.02 2.28 39.35
C GLU A 350 -8.66 1.66 39.71
N VAL A 351 -8.55 0.34 39.60
CA VAL A 351 -7.30 -0.41 39.82
C VAL A 351 -6.74 -0.89 38.48
N LEU A 352 -5.51 -0.47 38.16
CA LEU A 352 -4.82 -0.79 36.92
C LEU A 352 -3.51 -1.52 37.23
N SER A 353 -3.23 -2.64 36.57
CA SER A 353 -1.89 -3.26 36.55
C SER A 353 -1.17 -2.87 35.27
N LEU A 354 0.10 -2.48 35.38
CA LEU A 354 0.89 -2.06 34.23
C LEU A 354 1.10 -3.22 33.25
N ARG A 355 1.31 -4.46 33.73
CA ARG A 355 1.42 -5.65 32.87
C ARG A 355 0.09 -6.08 32.29
N ALA A 356 -0.99 -6.01 33.06
CA ALA A 356 -2.32 -6.32 32.54
C ALA A 356 -2.67 -5.34 31.41
N GLU A 357 -2.36 -4.06 31.59
CA GLU A 357 -2.55 -3.04 30.56
C GLU A 357 -1.61 -3.25 29.36
N ALA A 358 -0.35 -3.63 29.58
CA ALA A 358 0.57 -3.99 28.51
C ALA A 358 0.09 -5.21 27.69
N ALA A 359 -0.48 -6.22 28.34
CA ALA A 359 -1.06 -7.38 27.67
C ALA A 359 -2.34 -7.02 26.91
N ARG A 360 -3.18 -6.15 27.49
CA ARG A 360 -4.38 -5.61 26.85
C ARG A 360 -4.02 -4.81 25.60
N ASP A 361 -3.11 -3.87 25.72
CA ASP A 361 -2.61 -3.05 24.62
C ASP A 361 -1.89 -3.89 23.56
N ALA A 362 -1.13 -4.92 23.94
CA ALA A 362 -0.54 -5.86 22.99
C ALA A 362 -1.61 -6.62 22.18
N SER A 363 -2.73 -7.03 22.80
CA SER A 363 -3.83 -7.69 22.09
C SER A 363 -4.59 -6.74 21.15
N VAL A 364 -4.84 -5.50 21.59
CA VAL A 364 -5.44 -4.44 20.76
C VAL A 364 -4.53 -4.11 19.57
N ARG A 365 -3.22 -3.96 19.82
CA ARG A 365 -2.22 -3.71 18.78
C ARG A 365 -2.05 -4.89 17.84
N ALA A 366 -2.17 -6.14 18.29
CA ALA A 366 -2.14 -7.30 17.41
C ALA A 366 -3.27 -7.24 16.37
N GLY A 367 -4.47 -6.80 16.77
CA GLY A 367 -5.58 -6.54 15.86
C GLY A 367 -5.27 -5.43 14.84
N LEU A 368 -4.73 -4.30 15.31
CA LEU A 368 -4.31 -3.19 14.44
C LEU A 368 -3.18 -3.60 13.46
N ARG A 369 -2.22 -4.40 13.94
CA ARG A 369 -1.10 -4.89 13.13
C ARG A 369 -1.57 -5.81 12.03
N LEU A 370 -2.48 -6.76 12.33
CA LEU A 370 -3.10 -7.59 11.31
C LEU A 370 -3.75 -6.74 10.21
N PHE A 371 -4.44 -5.66 10.61
CA PHE A 371 -5.03 -4.73 9.66
C PHE A 371 -3.99 -4.03 8.78
N VAL A 372 -2.93 -3.47 9.39
CA VAL A 372 -1.83 -2.83 8.68
C VAL A 372 -1.14 -3.82 7.73
N ASP A 373 -0.91 -5.06 8.16
CA ASP A 373 -0.27 -6.10 7.37
C ASP A 373 -1.09 -6.45 6.12
N VAL A 374 -2.42 -6.53 6.23
CA VAL A 374 -3.28 -6.75 5.06
C VAL A 374 -3.28 -5.54 4.13
N LEU A 375 -3.34 -4.32 4.65
CA LEU A 375 -3.27 -3.11 3.83
C LEU A 375 -1.91 -2.99 3.13
N ALA A 376 -0.82 -3.37 3.81
CA ALA A 376 0.51 -3.46 3.23
C ALA A 376 0.57 -4.54 2.15
N GLY A 377 -0.02 -5.72 2.37
CA GLY A 377 -0.15 -6.77 1.36
C GLY A 377 -0.92 -6.31 0.12
N VAL A 378 -1.97 -5.51 0.31
CA VAL A 378 -2.76 -4.89 -0.77
C VAL A 378 -1.92 -3.92 -1.58
N LEU A 379 -1.20 -3.00 -0.93
CA LEU A 379 -0.29 -2.07 -1.58
C LEU A 379 0.83 -2.79 -2.33
N ALA A 380 1.35 -3.87 -1.76
CA ALA A 380 2.33 -4.72 -2.41
C ALA A 380 1.75 -5.35 -3.68
N CYS A 381 0.53 -5.88 -3.63
CA CYS A 381 -0.18 -6.41 -4.80
C CYS A 381 -0.39 -5.35 -5.89
N VAL A 382 -0.75 -4.10 -5.55
CA VAL A 382 -0.84 -2.99 -6.53
C VAL A 382 0.48 -2.79 -7.24
N GLY A 383 1.57 -2.65 -6.47
CA GLY A 383 2.90 -2.43 -7.03
C GLY A 383 3.33 -3.57 -7.94
N ILE A 384 3.17 -4.81 -7.48
CA ILE A 384 3.51 -6.03 -8.22
C ILE A 384 2.70 -6.15 -9.51
N ALA A 385 1.39 -5.96 -9.46
CA ALA A 385 0.51 -6.08 -10.62
C ALA A 385 0.84 -5.02 -11.68
N ASP A 386 1.10 -3.78 -11.28
CA ASP A 386 1.48 -2.72 -12.21
C ASP A 386 2.85 -2.95 -12.85
N VAL A 387 3.83 -3.37 -12.04
CA VAL A 387 5.15 -3.78 -12.52
C VAL A 387 5.00 -4.88 -13.58
N PHE A 388 4.22 -5.92 -13.29
CA PHE A 388 4.00 -7.03 -14.21
C PHE A 388 3.31 -6.58 -15.50
N ALA A 389 2.20 -5.83 -15.40
CA ALA A 389 1.43 -5.35 -16.54
C ALA A 389 2.23 -4.40 -17.44
N SER A 390 3.00 -3.49 -16.84
CA SER A 390 3.82 -2.52 -17.57
C SER A 390 4.96 -3.19 -18.35
N VAL A 391 5.52 -4.29 -17.84
CA VAL A 391 6.56 -5.08 -18.49
C VAL A 391 5.97 -5.98 -19.58
N LEU A 392 4.99 -6.83 -19.24
CA LEU A 392 4.41 -7.81 -20.17
C LEU A 392 3.76 -7.13 -21.37
N GLY A 393 3.05 -6.03 -21.11
CA GLY A 393 2.37 -5.22 -22.10
C GLY A 393 3.26 -4.69 -23.22
N ARG A 394 4.57 -4.58 -22.97
CA ARG A 394 5.54 -3.97 -23.89
C ARG A 394 6.42 -4.99 -24.61
N ILE A 395 6.31 -6.28 -24.28
CA ILE A 395 7.06 -7.35 -24.94
C ILE A 395 6.83 -7.40 -26.46
N PRO A 396 5.60 -7.22 -26.99
CA PRO A 396 5.38 -7.24 -28.44
C PRO A 396 6.16 -6.16 -29.19
N ALA A 397 6.28 -4.96 -28.60
CA ALA A 397 7.08 -3.87 -29.16
C ALA A 397 8.59 -4.19 -29.14
N ARG A 398 9.06 -4.92 -28.12
CA ARG A 398 10.46 -5.34 -27.98
C ARG A 398 10.92 -6.37 -29.00
N ARG A 399 10.00 -7.18 -29.53
CA ARG A 399 10.36 -8.22 -30.51
C ARG A 399 11.03 -7.64 -31.76
N ARG A 400 10.55 -6.49 -32.26
CA ARG A 400 11.10 -5.84 -33.47
C ARG A 400 12.50 -5.26 -33.23
N GLU A 401 12.69 -4.54 -32.14
CA GLU A 401 14.02 -4.01 -31.78
C GLU A 401 15.02 -5.15 -31.55
N MET A 402 14.59 -6.25 -30.91
CA MET A 402 15.46 -7.41 -30.72
C MET A 402 15.86 -8.04 -32.06
N SER A 403 14.93 -8.18 -33.00
CA SER A 403 15.27 -8.65 -34.34
C SER A 403 16.28 -7.74 -35.05
N GLN A 404 16.19 -6.42 -34.88
CA GLN A 404 17.18 -5.48 -35.42
C GLN A 404 18.56 -5.61 -34.75
N LEU A 405 18.62 -5.79 -33.43
CA LEU A 405 19.85 -5.97 -32.68
C LEU A 405 20.56 -7.29 -33.04
N LEU A 406 19.80 -8.38 -33.17
CA LEU A 406 20.33 -9.67 -33.63
C LEU A 406 20.86 -9.56 -35.06
N ALA A 407 20.17 -8.84 -35.96
CA ALA A 407 20.64 -8.58 -37.32
C ALA A 407 21.92 -7.71 -37.37
N ALA A 408 22.12 -6.84 -36.37
CA ALA A 408 23.33 -6.04 -36.22
C ALA A 408 24.51 -6.81 -35.60
N GLY A 409 24.35 -8.10 -35.27
CA GLY A 409 25.42 -8.97 -34.79
C GLY A 409 25.46 -9.19 -33.27
N ILE A 410 24.46 -8.76 -32.50
CA ILE A 410 24.38 -9.08 -31.06
C ILE A 410 24.02 -10.55 -30.87
N ASP A 411 24.81 -11.27 -30.05
CA ASP A 411 24.53 -12.68 -29.75
C ASP A 411 23.33 -12.84 -28.79
N ARG A 412 22.65 -13.99 -28.86
CA ARG A 412 21.50 -14.33 -27.99
C ARG A 412 21.87 -14.26 -26.51
N ARG A 413 23.09 -14.63 -26.12
CA ARG A 413 23.55 -14.52 -24.72
C ARG A 413 23.68 -13.05 -24.29
N GLN A 414 24.22 -12.20 -25.15
CA GLN A 414 24.32 -10.76 -24.90
C GLN A 414 22.93 -10.11 -24.82
N ALA A 415 22.00 -10.52 -25.68
CA ALA A 415 20.60 -10.08 -25.61
C ALA A 415 19.91 -10.49 -24.29
N SER A 416 20.14 -11.70 -23.81
CA SER A 416 19.60 -12.18 -22.53
C SER A 416 20.15 -11.40 -21.32
N ARG A 417 21.46 -11.11 -21.33
CA ARG A 417 22.10 -10.25 -20.32
C ARG A 417 21.56 -8.82 -20.37
N MET A 418 21.32 -8.27 -21.56
CA MET A 418 20.69 -6.96 -21.73
C MET A 418 19.29 -6.93 -21.13
N PHE A 419 18.46 -7.96 -21.35
CA PHE A 419 17.13 -8.06 -20.72
C PHE A 419 17.20 -8.11 -19.19
N THR A 420 18.18 -8.83 -18.66
CA THR A 420 18.41 -8.91 -17.22
C THR A 420 18.82 -7.55 -16.66
N ALA A 421 19.77 -6.85 -17.30
CA ALA A 421 20.14 -5.48 -16.91
C ALA A 421 18.95 -4.52 -16.98
N GLU A 422 18.10 -4.65 -17.99
CA GLU A 422 16.92 -3.82 -18.13
C GLU A 422 15.88 -4.06 -17.04
N SER A 423 15.64 -5.33 -16.66
CA SER A 423 14.73 -5.67 -15.56
C SER A 423 15.13 -4.99 -14.24
N VAL A 424 16.43 -4.98 -13.93
CA VAL A 424 16.97 -4.28 -12.76
C VAL A 424 16.71 -2.78 -12.84
N LEU A 425 17.01 -2.16 -13.98
CA LEU A 425 16.86 -0.70 -14.16
C LEU A 425 15.41 -0.21 -14.17
N ILE A 426 14.46 -1.06 -14.56
CA ILE A 426 13.02 -0.75 -14.52
C ILE A 426 12.55 -0.59 -13.08
N ILE A 427 13.00 -1.43 -12.15
CA ILE A 427 12.62 -1.37 -10.73
C ILE A 427 13.47 -0.37 -9.96
N ALA A 428 14.79 -0.32 -10.22
CA ALA A 428 15.72 0.48 -9.44
C ALA A 428 15.38 1.98 -9.44
N ARG A 429 14.93 2.52 -10.58
CA ARG A 429 14.58 3.95 -10.69
C ARG A 429 13.35 4.36 -9.85
N PRO A 430 12.17 3.75 -10.02
CA PRO A 430 11.00 4.09 -9.21
C PRO A 430 11.25 3.78 -7.73
N LEU A 431 11.95 2.69 -7.42
CA LEU A 431 12.34 2.35 -6.05
C LEU A 431 13.23 3.43 -5.42
N ALA A 432 14.26 3.91 -6.13
CA ALA A 432 15.15 4.95 -5.62
C ALA A 432 14.39 6.26 -5.32
N TRP A 433 13.49 6.68 -6.21
CA TRP A 433 12.65 7.86 -5.96
C TRP A 433 11.70 7.66 -4.77
N ALA A 434 11.08 6.49 -4.67
CA ALA A 434 10.19 6.17 -3.55
C ALA A 434 10.93 6.13 -2.22
N LEU A 435 12.12 5.51 -2.17
CA LEU A 435 12.94 5.43 -0.96
C LEU A 435 13.46 6.82 -0.54
N ALA A 436 13.94 7.63 -1.49
CA ALA A 436 14.39 9.00 -1.19
C ALA A 436 13.26 9.85 -0.58
N LEU A 437 12.05 9.76 -1.13
CA LEU A 437 10.90 10.47 -0.58
C LEU A 437 10.46 9.89 0.77
N ASN A 438 10.54 8.57 0.97
CA ASN A 438 10.29 7.94 2.26
C ASN A 438 11.25 8.39 3.35
N VAL A 439 12.54 8.61 3.03
CA VAL A 439 13.49 9.17 4.01
C VAL A 439 13.03 10.54 4.49
N VAL A 440 12.56 11.40 3.57
CA VAL A 440 12.01 12.72 3.94
C VAL A 440 10.77 12.57 4.82
N ILE A 441 9.83 11.70 4.44
CA ILE A 441 8.60 11.46 5.22
C ILE A 441 8.92 10.90 6.60
N ALA A 442 9.86 9.95 6.71
CA ALA A 442 10.27 9.35 7.97
C ALA A 442 10.94 10.38 8.89
N VAL A 443 11.83 11.23 8.37
CA VAL A 443 12.46 12.31 9.16
C VAL A 443 11.41 13.28 9.69
N LEU A 444 10.44 13.68 8.86
CA LEU A 444 9.34 14.57 9.30
C LEU A 444 8.45 13.88 10.34
N ALA A 445 8.15 12.59 10.17
CA ALA A 445 7.32 11.83 11.09
C ALA A 445 8.01 11.64 12.46
N ILE A 446 9.31 11.34 12.47
CA ILE A 446 10.11 11.24 13.70
C ILE A 446 10.19 12.60 14.39
N ALA A 447 10.42 13.69 13.65
CA ALA A 447 10.45 15.03 14.22
C ALA A 447 9.12 15.48 14.85
N ALA A 448 8.01 14.91 14.40
CA ALA A 448 6.67 15.14 14.96
C ALA A 448 6.31 14.17 16.11
N SER A 449 7.19 13.22 16.45
CA SER A 449 6.96 12.16 17.44
C SER A 449 7.93 12.31 18.63
N PRO A 450 7.57 11.86 19.85
CA PRO A 450 8.48 11.85 20.99
C PRO A 450 9.59 10.79 20.90
N VAL A 451 9.68 10.04 19.80
CA VAL A 451 10.63 8.92 19.62
C VAL A 451 12.00 9.42 19.18
N GLU A 452 13.05 8.95 19.85
CA GLU A 452 14.43 9.26 19.45
C GLU A 452 14.79 8.67 18.06
N PRO A 453 15.48 9.43 17.19
CA PRO A 453 15.81 8.96 15.84
C PRO A 453 16.61 7.65 15.80
N LEU A 454 17.50 7.43 16.78
CA LEU A 454 18.34 6.24 16.83
C LEU A 454 17.54 4.97 17.18
N VAL A 455 16.55 5.10 18.07
CA VAL A 455 15.64 4.00 18.44
C VAL A 455 14.78 3.59 17.25
N PHE A 456 14.28 4.57 16.50
CA PHE A 456 13.54 4.31 15.25
C PHE A 456 14.42 3.60 14.20
N LEU A 457 15.66 4.08 13.98
CA LEU A 457 16.58 3.49 13.01
C LEU A 457 16.90 2.02 13.33
N ALA A 458 17.02 1.66 14.61
CA ALA A 458 17.25 0.29 15.04
C ALA A 458 16.03 -0.64 14.79
N SER A 459 14.82 -0.09 14.83
CA SER A 459 13.56 -0.84 14.68
C SER A 459 12.93 -0.70 13.29
N MET A 460 13.64 -0.09 12.34
CA MET A 460 13.12 0.20 11.02
C MET A 460 12.70 -1.10 10.30
N PRO A 461 11.56 -1.13 9.57
CA PRO A 461 11.02 -2.34 8.95
C PRO A 461 11.79 -2.75 7.67
N VAL A 462 13.10 -2.97 7.77
CA VAL A 462 13.98 -3.26 6.64
C VAL A 462 13.66 -4.62 6.01
N ALA A 463 13.37 -5.64 6.83
CA ALA A 463 13.09 -7.00 6.36
C ALA A 463 11.86 -7.09 5.43
N PRO A 464 10.65 -6.61 5.80
CA PRO A 464 9.48 -6.65 4.91
C PRO A 464 9.67 -5.79 3.66
N VAL A 465 10.36 -4.65 3.76
CA VAL A 465 10.69 -3.81 2.60
C VAL A 465 11.65 -4.53 1.64
N ALA A 466 12.70 -5.16 2.15
CA ALA A 466 13.64 -5.94 1.35
C ALA A 466 12.96 -7.14 0.67
N LEU A 467 12.07 -7.84 1.39
CA LEU A 467 11.27 -8.93 0.83
C LEU A 467 10.37 -8.43 -0.31
N PHE A 468 9.66 -7.33 -0.11
CA PHE A 468 8.81 -6.74 -1.15
C PHE A 468 9.59 -6.36 -2.41
N VAL A 469 10.75 -5.72 -2.24
CA VAL A 469 11.66 -5.37 -3.34
C VAL A 469 12.17 -6.62 -4.06
N LEU A 470 12.55 -7.66 -3.32
CA LEU A 470 13.01 -8.94 -3.87
C LEU A 470 11.90 -9.63 -4.68
N VAL A 471 10.67 -9.69 -4.16
CA VAL A 471 9.51 -10.27 -4.86
C VAL A 471 9.22 -9.50 -6.14
N CYS A 472 9.22 -8.17 -6.10
CA CYS A 472 9.06 -7.34 -7.31
C CYS A 472 10.15 -7.66 -8.35
N TRP A 473 11.41 -7.76 -7.91
CA TRP A 473 12.52 -8.11 -8.79
C TRP A 473 12.41 -9.49 -9.43
N LEU A 474 12.07 -10.52 -8.63
CA LEU A 474 11.86 -11.87 -9.11
C LEU A 474 10.72 -11.94 -10.14
N LEU A 475 9.60 -11.24 -9.89
CA LEU A 475 8.47 -11.22 -10.80
C LEU A 475 8.76 -10.49 -12.12
N VAL A 476 9.53 -9.40 -12.09
CA VAL A 476 10.00 -8.76 -13.33
C VAL A 476 10.95 -9.68 -14.08
N ARG A 477 11.87 -10.34 -13.37
CA ARG A 477 12.79 -11.29 -14.00
C ARG A 477 12.04 -12.44 -14.66
N LEU A 478 11.00 -12.95 -14.00
CA LEU A 478 10.09 -13.96 -14.53
C LEU A 478 9.33 -13.46 -15.76
N ALA A 479 8.77 -12.25 -15.70
CA ALA A 479 8.08 -11.61 -16.84
C ALA A 479 9.01 -11.50 -18.06
N TYR A 480 10.26 -11.09 -17.85
CA TYR A 480 11.27 -11.04 -18.91
C TYR A 480 11.69 -12.43 -19.40
N ALA A 481 11.82 -13.42 -18.52
CA ALA A 481 12.12 -14.80 -18.91
C ALA A 481 11.01 -15.41 -19.78
N LEU A 482 9.74 -15.12 -19.46
CA LEU A 482 8.58 -15.51 -20.26
C LEU A 482 8.59 -14.80 -21.62
N GLY A 483 8.88 -13.50 -21.64
CA GLY A 483 9.02 -12.71 -22.87
C GLY A 483 10.16 -13.19 -23.77
N GLU A 484 11.30 -13.53 -23.18
CA GLU A 484 12.47 -14.07 -23.85
C GLU A 484 12.11 -15.36 -24.61
N ARG A 485 11.44 -16.30 -23.94
CA ARG A 485 10.97 -17.55 -24.55
C ARG A 485 9.98 -17.29 -25.70
N ALA A 486 9.09 -16.31 -25.56
CA ALA A 486 8.13 -15.96 -26.61
C ALA A 486 8.78 -15.31 -27.84
N VAL A 487 9.83 -14.51 -27.64
CA VAL A 487 10.58 -13.86 -28.73
C VAL A 487 11.44 -14.86 -29.50
N PHE A 488 12.14 -15.76 -28.80
CA PHE A 488 13.09 -16.69 -29.42
C PHE A 488 12.48 -17.98 -29.98
N ARG A 489 11.26 -18.37 -29.60
CA ARG A 489 10.57 -19.55 -30.15
C ARG A 489 9.83 -19.30 -31.46
N ALA A 490 9.69 -18.06 -31.90
CA ALA A 490 8.97 -17.78 -33.14
C ALA A 490 9.82 -18.20 -34.37
N PRO A 491 9.27 -18.98 -35.31
CA PRO A 491 10.03 -19.66 -36.38
C PRO A 491 10.68 -18.73 -37.43
N THR A 492 10.57 -17.41 -37.28
CA THR A 492 11.12 -16.43 -38.25
C THR A 492 12.59 -16.09 -38.04
N LEU A 493 13.27 -16.72 -37.08
CA LEU A 493 14.71 -16.49 -36.80
C LEU A 493 15.60 -17.68 -37.23
N ALA A 494 15.05 -18.66 -37.94
CA ALA A 494 15.83 -19.69 -38.64
C ALA A 494 16.30 -19.14 -39.99
N VAL A 495 17.17 -18.14 -39.98
CA VAL A 495 18.18 -18.04 -41.05
C VAL A 495 19.35 -18.85 -40.52
N ASN A 496 19.38 -20.12 -40.89
CA ASN A 496 20.59 -20.93 -40.78
C ASN A 496 21.65 -20.21 -41.61
N VAL A 497 22.66 -19.68 -40.94
CA VAL A 497 23.94 -19.38 -41.57
C VAL A 497 24.67 -20.71 -41.55
N GLU A 498 24.62 -21.42 -42.67
CA GLU A 498 25.63 -22.44 -43.02
C GLU A 498 26.97 -21.76 -43.31
#